data_AF-A0A524DPB4-F1
#
_entry.id   AF-A0A524DPB4-F1
#
_cell.length_a   1.000
_cell.length_b   1.000
_cell.length_c   1.000
_cell.angle_alpha   90.00
_cell.angle_beta   90.00
_cell.angle_gamma   90.00
#
_symmetry.space_group_name_H-M   'P 1'
#
loop_
_entity.id
_entity.type
_entity.pdbx_description
1 polymer ?
#
loop_
_entity_poly.entity_id
_entity_poly.type
_entity_poly.pdbx_seq_one_letter_code
_entity_poly.pdbx_strand_id
1 'polypeptide(L)'
;MVFKNINRIKAALPEVIHIIMFYNNGTIFQTTFEQDINIPKLGELLARTLDKVRKINDICKFKPNDYKKLIFEMEEVTIMILKLGEESNIALVFKNDDSKEINLTPIKRYLSKIEELIDMDKKELILNQILAKEDDVKALESVLEKKEKELDLIKEKLKEAYSESDMQKLMSEYNLVELESQKLKDEEDKIRDELKNLKIKIEKTK
;
A
#
# COMPACT_ATOMS: atom_id res chain seq x y z
N MET A 1 6.05 8.74 -2.85
CA MET A 1 6.62 7.37 -2.92
C MET A 1 6.74 6.81 -4.34
N VAL A 2 5.89 7.18 -5.31
CA VAL A 2 5.83 6.56 -6.66
C VAL A 2 7.03 6.91 -7.59
N PHE A 3 7.71 8.05 -7.39
CA PHE A 3 8.84 8.48 -8.24
C PHE A 3 10.10 7.59 -8.16
N LYS A 4 10.31 6.83 -7.08
CA LYS A 4 11.49 5.94 -6.95
C LYS A 4 11.40 4.72 -7.88
N ASN A 5 10.22 4.38 -8.39
CA ASN A 5 9.98 3.09 -9.04
C ASN A 5 10.34 3.10 -10.53
N ILE A 6 10.01 4.16 -11.27
CA ILE A 6 10.35 4.24 -12.71
C ILE A 6 11.86 4.27 -12.93
N ASN A 7 12.61 5.05 -12.15
CA ASN A 7 14.06 5.13 -12.31
C ASN A 7 14.76 3.80 -11.98
N ARG A 8 14.26 3.07 -10.96
CA ARG A 8 14.75 1.73 -10.63
C ARG A 8 14.44 0.73 -11.74
N ILE A 9 13.22 0.75 -12.28
CA ILE A 9 12.83 -0.13 -13.40
C ILE A 9 13.67 0.19 -14.63
N LYS A 10 13.84 1.47 -14.98
CA LYS A 10 14.66 1.91 -16.13
C LYS A 10 16.14 1.57 -15.98
N ALA A 11 16.69 1.66 -14.75
CA ALA A 11 18.05 1.24 -14.46
C ALA A 11 18.22 -0.30 -14.52
N ALA A 12 17.22 -1.05 -14.06
CA ALA A 12 17.25 -2.51 -14.09
C ALA A 12 16.97 -3.08 -15.50
N LEU A 13 16.24 -2.32 -16.33
CA LEU A 13 15.73 -2.67 -17.65
C LEU A 13 16.11 -1.60 -18.69
N PRO A 14 17.38 -1.47 -19.08
CA PRO A 14 17.82 -0.43 -20.02
C PRO A 14 17.21 -0.57 -21.43
N GLU A 15 16.73 -1.76 -21.78
CA GLU A 15 16.04 -2.04 -23.05
C GLU A 15 14.62 -1.46 -23.11
N VAL A 16 14.06 -1.06 -21.96
CA VAL A 16 12.76 -0.38 -21.91
C VAL A 16 12.96 1.08 -22.30
N ILE A 17 12.48 1.43 -23.49
CA ILE A 17 12.55 2.80 -24.01
C ILE A 17 11.51 3.70 -23.34
N HIS A 18 10.31 3.18 -23.07
CA HIS A 18 9.27 3.93 -22.37
C HIS A 18 8.51 3.11 -21.32
N ILE A 19 8.15 3.77 -20.23
CA ILE A 19 7.31 3.24 -19.16
C ILE A 19 6.06 4.13 -19.05
N ILE A 20 4.90 3.50 -18.88
CA ILE A 20 3.62 4.18 -18.72
C ILE A 20 2.88 3.50 -17.57
N MET A 21 2.53 4.25 -16.54
CA MET A 21 1.70 3.76 -15.44
C MET A 21 0.34 4.45 -15.50
N PHE A 22 -0.72 3.64 -15.52
CA PHE A 22 -2.07 4.13 -15.80
C PHE A 22 -3.15 3.33 -15.07
N TYR A 23 -4.27 3.99 -14.83
CA TYR A 23 -5.47 3.37 -14.26
C TYR A 23 -6.33 2.71 -15.34
N ASN A 24 -7.21 1.79 -14.95
CA ASN A 24 -8.16 1.14 -15.88
C ASN A 24 -9.05 2.13 -16.65
N ASN A 25 -9.26 3.33 -16.13
CA ASN A 25 -10.02 4.40 -16.80
C ASN A 25 -9.20 5.20 -17.84
N GLY A 26 -7.91 4.89 -18.01
CA GLY A 26 -7.01 5.55 -18.96
C GLY A 26 -6.27 6.75 -18.41
N THR A 27 -6.41 7.07 -17.13
CA THR A 27 -5.63 8.15 -16.51
C THR A 27 -4.18 7.69 -16.35
N ILE A 28 -3.25 8.35 -17.05
CA ILE A 28 -1.81 8.14 -16.89
C ILE A 28 -1.33 9.00 -15.72
N PHE A 29 -0.81 8.36 -14.67
CA PHE A 29 -0.27 9.05 -13.49
C PHE A 29 1.26 9.11 -13.50
N GLN A 30 1.92 8.33 -14.34
CA GLN A 30 3.37 8.43 -14.54
C GLN A 30 3.77 7.92 -15.92
N THR A 31 4.71 8.60 -16.58
CA THR A 31 5.28 8.12 -17.84
C THR A 31 6.68 8.68 -18.08
N THR A 32 7.47 7.99 -18.89
CA THR A 32 8.78 8.47 -19.39
C THR A 32 8.71 9.05 -20.80
N PHE A 33 7.51 9.21 -21.37
CA PHE A 33 7.36 9.99 -22.60
C PHE A 33 7.59 11.48 -22.33
N GLU A 34 8.21 12.16 -23.29
CA GLU A 34 8.40 13.61 -23.27
C GLU A 34 7.09 14.35 -23.66
N GLN A 35 7.05 15.66 -23.46
CA GLN A 35 5.83 16.49 -23.52
C GLN A 35 5.16 16.56 -24.91
N ASP A 36 5.84 16.10 -25.97
CA ASP A 36 5.34 16.17 -27.35
C ASP A 36 4.29 15.10 -27.71
N ILE A 37 3.92 14.23 -26.77
CA ILE A 37 2.92 13.18 -26.98
C ILE A 37 1.61 13.53 -26.26
N ASN A 38 0.48 13.26 -26.91
CA ASN A 38 -0.84 13.39 -26.29
C ASN A 38 -1.07 12.28 -25.26
N ILE A 39 -0.57 12.50 -24.05
CA ILE A 39 -0.66 11.56 -22.91
C ILE A 39 -2.11 11.17 -22.59
N PRO A 40 -3.09 12.09 -22.48
CA PRO A 40 -4.49 11.70 -22.26
C PRO A 40 -5.01 10.73 -23.33
N LYS A 41 -4.66 10.97 -24.60
CA LYS A 41 -5.11 10.11 -25.70
C LYS A 41 -4.46 8.72 -25.64
N LEU A 42 -3.16 8.65 -25.34
CA LEU A 42 -2.45 7.39 -25.13
C LEU A 42 -3.11 6.56 -24.02
N GLY A 43 -3.44 7.19 -22.90
CA GLY A 43 -4.11 6.55 -21.78
C GLY A 43 -5.50 6.00 -22.14
N GLU A 44 -6.29 6.79 -22.87
CA GLU A 44 -7.59 6.36 -23.39
C GLU A 44 -7.46 5.11 -24.29
N LEU A 45 -6.47 5.07 -25.19
CA LEU A 45 -6.24 3.94 -26.10
C LEU A 45 -5.84 2.66 -25.34
N LEU A 46 -4.98 2.79 -24.31
CA LEU A 46 -4.60 1.68 -23.46
C LEU A 46 -5.80 1.11 -22.69
N ALA A 47 -6.61 1.98 -22.07
CA ALA A 47 -7.82 1.58 -21.35
C ALA A 47 -8.84 0.89 -22.26
N ARG A 48 -9.08 1.43 -23.46
CA ARG A 48 -9.95 0.80 -24.46
C ARG A 48 -9.45 -0.59 -24.86
N THR A 49 -8.14 -0.79 -24.92
CA THR A 49 -7.54 -2.09 -25.24
C THR A 49 -7.80 -3.09 -24.12
N LEU A 50 -7.62 -2.69 -22.86
CA LEU A 50 -7.94 -3.52 -21.70
C LEU A 50 -9.42 -3.89 -21.64
N ASP A 51 -10.31 -2.94 -21.94
CA ASP A 51 -11.76 -3.17 -21.97
C ASP A 51 -12.14 -4.22 -23.03
N LYS A 52 -11.52 -4.17 -24.22
CA LYS A 52 -11.71 -5.19 -25.26
C LYS A 52 -11.27 -6.58 -24.79
N VAL A 53 -10.10 -6.67 -24.15
CA VAL A 53 -9.61 -7.94 -23.58
C VAL A 53 -10.56 -8.47 -22.52
N ARG A 54 -11.07 -7.59 -21.63
CA ARG A 54 -12.04 -7.97 -20.60
C ARG A 54 -13.32 -8.54 -21.22
N LYS A 55 -13.85 -7.89 -22.26
CA LYS A 55 -15.02 -8.39 -23.00
C LYS A 55 -14.79 -9.76 -23.63
N ILE A 56 -13.60 -10.00 -24.20
CA ILE A 56 -13.23 -11.32 -24.71
C ILE A 56 -13.25 -12.36 -23.59
N ASN A 57 -12.66 -12.03 -22.44
CA ASN A 57 -12.62 -12.90 -21.26
C ASN A 57 -14.04 -13.24 -20.75
N ASP A 58 -14.94 -12.25 -20.74
CA ASP A 58 -16.34 -12.41 -20.35
C ASP A 58 -17.11 -13.30 -21.34
N ILE A 59 -16.90 -13.14 -22.65
CA ILE A 59 -17.47 -14.00 -23.70
C ILE A 59 -17.01 -15.45 -23.53
N CYS A 60 -15.73 -15.65 -23.20
CA CYS A 60 -15.16 -16.96 -22.95
C CYS A 60 -15.59 -17.56 -21.59
N LYS A 61 -16.37 -16.84 -20.77
CA LYS A 61 -16.81 -17.24 -19.42
C LYS A 61 -15.64 -17.56 -18.48
N PHE A 62 -14.50 -16.92 -18.69
CA PHE A 62 -13.40 -16.96 -17.75
C PHE A 62 -13.67 -16.02 -16.58
N LYS A 63 -12.88 -16.14 -15.50
CA LYS A 63 -13.06 -15.29 -14.33
C LYS A 63 -12.85 -13.82 -14.69
N PRO A 64 -13.73 -12.90 -14.28
CA PRO A 64 -13.52 -11.47 -14.46
C PRO A 64 -12.19 -11.04 -13.83
N ASN A 65 -11.46 -10.12 -14.48
CA ASN A 65 -10.19 -9.53 -14.01
C ASN A 65 -8.91 -10.38 -14.06
N ASP A 66 -8.89 -11.55 -14.69
CA ASP A 66 -7.78 -12.52 -14.63
C ASP A 66 -6.62 -12.30 -15.63
N TYR A 67 -6.52 -11.14 -16.30
CA TYR A 67 -5.34 -10.90 -17.12
C TYR A 67 -4.16 -10.55 -16.21
N LYS A 68 -3.10 -11.36 -16.28
CA LYS A 68 -1.83 -11.05 -15.61
C LYS A 68 -0.96 -10.13 -16.46
N LYS A 69 -0.96 -10.38 -17.77
CA LYS A 69 -0.16 -9.64 -18.75
C LYS A 69 -0.78 -9.65 -20.14
N LEU A 70 -0.48 -8.62 -20.92
CA LEU A 70 -0.75 -8.54 -22.35
C LEU A 70 0.54 -8.17 -23.06
N ILE A 71 0.76 -8.76 -24.22
CA ILE A 71 1.95 -8.49 -25.04
C ILE A 71 1.45 -8.17 -26.44
N PHE A 72 1.86 -7.02 -26.96
CA PHE A 72 1.62 -6.58 -28.32
C PHE A 72 2.98 -6.50 -29.02
N GLU A 73 3.18 -7.34 -30.01
CA GLU A 73 4.39 -7.34 -30.84
C GLU A 73 4.06 -6.62 -32.14
N MET A 74 4.76 -5.52 -32.39
CA MET A 74 4.72 -4.77 -33.66
C MET A 74 6.08 -4.91 -34.34
N GLU A 75 6.24 -4.39 -35.55
CA GLU A 75 7.51 -4.47 -36.29
C GLU A 75 8.64 -3.76 -35.52
N GLU A 76 8.42 -2.51 -35.11
CA GLU A 76 9.46 -1.68 -34.48
C GLU A 76 9.52 -1.78 -32.95
N VAL A 77 8.41 -2.18 -32.32
CA VAL A 77 8.27 -2.16 -30.85
C VAL A 77 7.50 -3.35 -30.32
N THR A 78 7.80 -3.71 -29.07
CA THR A 78 6.99 -4.61 -28.27
C THR A 78 6.43 -3.84 -27.08
N ILE A 79 5.12 -3.93 -26.85
CA ILE A 79 4.44 -3.31 -25.71
C ILE A 79 3.92 -4.41 -24.80
N MET A 80 4.41 -4.42 -23.57
CA MET A 80 3.94 -5.34 -22.53
C MET A 80 3.17 -4.58 -21.46
N ILE A 81 1.91 -4.96 -21.23
CA ILE A 81 1.06 -4.40 -20.18
C ILE A 81 0.94 -5.41 -19.05
N LEU A 82 1.27 -4.99 -17.83
CA LEU A 82 1.20 -5.79 -16.61
C LEU A 82 0.24 -5.15 -15.63
N LYS A 83 -0.51 -6.00 -14.94
CA LYS A 83 -1.40 -5.57 -13.87
C LYS A 83 -0.59 -5.35 -12.58
N LEU A 84 -0.64 -4.14 -12.03
CA LEU A 84 0.05 -3.78 -10.78
C LEU A 84 -0.86 -3.95 -9.56
N GLY A 85 -2.16 -3.70 -9.73
CA GLY A 85 -3.18 -3.81 -8.70
C GLY A 85 -4.57 -3.98 -9.31
N GLU A 86 -5.62 -3.83 -8.54
CA GLU A 86 -7.00 -3.99 -9.04
C GLU A 86 -7.30 -2.99 -10.17
N GLU A 87 -6.91 -1.73 -9.97
CA GLU A 87 -7.24 -0.62 -10.86
C GLU A 87 -6.04 -0.02 -11.62
N SER A 88 -4.83 -0.56 -11.45
CA SER A 88 -3.61 0.05 -11.98
C SER A 88 -2.74 -0.93 -12.77
N ASN A 89 -2.08 -0.38 -13.79
CA ASN A 89 -1.32 -1.13 -14.78
C ASN A 89 -0.02 -0.40 -15.12
N ILE A 90 0.97 -1.17 -15.58
CA ILE A 90 2.22 -0.65 -16.17
C ILE A 90 2.35 -1.18 -17.59
N ALA A 91 2.57 -0.29 -18.54
CA ALA A 91 2.99 -0.63 -19.89
C ALA A 91 4.48 -0.33 -20.06
N LEU A 92 5.19 -1.31 -20.62
CA LEU A 92 6.61 -1.27 -20.90
C LEU A 92 6.78 -1.37 -22.41
N VAL A 93 7.45 -0.37 -22.99
CA VAL A 93 7.73 -0.30 -24.42
C VAL A 93 9.19 -0.68 -24.62
N PHE A 94 9.41 -1.70 -25.44
CA PHE A 94 10.73 -2.19 -25.85
C PHE A 94 10.92 -1.86 -27.33
N LYS A 95 12.13 -1.44 -27.70
CA LYS A 95 12.50 -1.34 -29.11
C LYS A 95 12.85 -2.73 -29.61
N ASN A 96 12.31 -3.14 -30.76
CA ASN A 96 12.76 -4.34 -31.42
C ASN A 96 14.05 -3.99 -32.18
N ASP A 97 15.16 -4.65 -31.85
CA ASP A 97 16.36 -4.58 -32.68
C ASP A 97 16.25 -5.59 -33.82
N ASP A 98 16.67 -5.19 -35.03
CA ASP A 98 16.50 -5.88 -36.33
C ASP A 98 17.08 -7.32 -36.44
N SER A 99 17.55 -7.95 -35.35
CA SER A 99 18.36 -9.18 -35.43
C SER A 99 18.07 -10.29 -34.42
N LYS A 100 17.04 -10.20 -33.58
CA LYS A 100 16.74 -11.30 -32.64
C LYS A 100 15.26 -11.58 -32.58
N GLU A 101 14.88 -12.83 -32.91
CA GLU A 101 13.62 -13.42 -32.46
C GLU A 101 13.34 -12.96 -31.04
N ILE A 102 12.15 -12.42 -30.80
CA ILE A 102 11.72 -11.96 -29.48
C ILE A 102 11.76 -13.16 -28.54
N ASN A 103 12.90 -13.32 -27.87
CA ASN A 103 13.05 -14.37 -26.89
C ASN A 103 12.23 -13.93 -25.67
N LEU A 104 11.13 -14.64 -25.40
CA LEU A 104 10.28 -14.41 -24.23
C LEU A 104 11.03 -14.64 -22.91
N THR A 105 12.25 -15.18 -22.95
CA THR A 105 13.10 -15.43 -21.77
C THR A 105 13.59 -14.13 -21.11
N PRO A 106 14.16 -13.15 -21.85
CA PRO A 106 14.35 -11.78 -21.37
C PRO A 106 13.11 -11.19 -20.69
N ILE A 107 11.95 -11.31 -21.33
CA ILE A 107 10.67 -10.81 -20.78
C ILE A 107 10.32 -11.50 -19.46
N LYS A 108 10.46 -12.83 -19.34
CA LYS A 108 10.26 -13.54 -18.07
C LYS A 108 11.19 -13.05 -16.97
N ARG A 109 12.48 -12.84 -17.28
CA ARG A 109 13.46 -12.28 -16.32
C ARG A 109 13.04 -10.89 -15.84
N TYR A 110 12.46 -10.08 -16.72
CA TYR A 110 11.98 -8.75 -16.39
C TYR A 110 10.70 -8.76 -15.55
N LEU A 111 9.80 -9.71 -15.83
CA LEU A 111 8.62 -9.96 -15.00
C LEU A 111 9.01 -10.31 -13.57
N SER A 112 9.93 -11.25 -13.37
CA SER A 112 10.38 -11.64 -12.03
C SER A 112 11.00 -10.46 -11.27
N LYS A 113 11.83 -9.64 -11.94
CA LYS A 113 12.41 -8.44 -11.33
C LYS A 113 11.36 -7.38 -10.98
N ILE A 114 10.34 -7.19 -11.82
CA ILE A 114 9.27 -6.24 -11.56
C ILE A 114 8.39 -6.73 -10.40
N GLU A 115 8.06 -8.02 -10.38
CA GLU A 115 7.34 -8.66 -9.27
C GLU A 115 8.12 -8.50 -7.95
N GLU A 116 9.43 -8.78 -7.96
CA GLU A 116 10.31 -8.55 -6.80
C GLU A 116 10.28 -7.10 -6.30
N LEU A 117 10.35 -6.12 -7.21
CA LEU A 117 10.32 -4.70 -6.86
C LEU A 117 8.96 -4.30 -6.26
N ILE A 118 7.85 -4.78 -6.82
CA ILE A 118 6.49 -4.53 -6.32
C ILE A 118 6.31 -5.14 -4.93
N ASP A 119 6.81 -6.35 -4.73
CA ASP A 119 6.67 -7.05 -3.45
C ASP A 119 7.57 -6.45 -2.36
N MET A 120 8.74 -5.92 -2.73
CA MET A 120 9.58 -5.13 -1.84
C MET A 120 8.84 -3.89 -1.33
N ASP A 121 8.21 -3.12 -2.23
CA ASP A 121 7.48 -1.92 -1.86
C ASP A 121 6.27 -2.22 -0.96
N LYS A 122 5.56 -3.33 -1.22
CA LYS A 122 4.47 -3.79 -0.34
C LYS A 122 4.99 -4.12 1.06
N LYS A 123 6.13 -4.82 1.16
CA LYS A 123 6.75 -5.16 2.45
C LYS A 123 7.20 -3.90 3.19
N GLU A 124 7.83 -2.96 2.50
CA GLU A 124 8.26 -1.68 3.08
C GLU A 124 7.06 -0.87 3.60
N LEU A 125 5.95 -0.86 2.86
CA LEU A 125 4.72 -0.19 3.28
C LEU A 125 4.10 -0.83 4.54
N ILE A 126 4.05 -2.16 4.62
CA ILE A 126 3.56 -2.86 5.82
C ILE A 126 4.51 -2.61 7.01
N LEU A 127 5.83 -2.58 6.78
CA LEU A 127 6.81 -2.28 7.82
C LEU A 127 6.61 -0.87 8.39
N ASN A 128 6.41 0.14 7.53
CA ASN A 128 6.15 1.52 7.96
C ASN A 128 4.83 1.62 8.75
N GLN A 129 3.79 0.87 8.38
CA GLN A 129 2.54 0.81 9.14
C GLN A 129 2.74 0.17 10.51
N ILE A 130 3.57 -0.86 10.61
CA ILE A 130 3.93 -1.48 11.90
C ILE A 130 4.67 -0.47 12.78
N LEU A 131 5.67 0.23 12.24
CA LEU A 131 6.45 1.22 13.00
C LEU A 131 5.55 2.34 13.55
N ALA A 132 4.69 2.91 12.70
CA ALA A 132 3.76 3.96 13.13
C ALA A 132 2.83 3.49 14.27
N LYS A 133 2.27 2.27 14.15
CA LYS A 133 1.41 1.72 15.19
C LYS A 133 2.16 1.35 16.47
N GLU A 134 3.43 0.93 16.38
CA GLU A 134 4.27 0.71 17.56
C GLU A 134 4.56 2.01 18.30
N ASP A 135 4.71 3.13 17.58
CA ASP A 135 4.85 4.46 18.19
C ASP A 135 3.53 4.92 18.83
N ASP A 136 2.37 4.66 18.19
CA ASP A 136 1.05 4.94 18.77
C ASP A 136 0.85 4.18 20.10
N VAL A 137 1.21 2.89 20.16
CA VAL A 137 1.13 2.08 21.38
C VAL A 137 2.01 2.67 22.48
N LYS A 138 3.27 3.02 22.18
CA LYS A 138 4.18 3.64 23.17
C LYS A 138 3.63 4.96 23.71
N ALA A 139 3.00 5.76 22.84
CA ALA A 139 2.38 7.01 23.25
C ALA A 139 1.21 6.76 24.21
N LEU A 140 0.35 5.79 23.90
CA LEU A 140 -0.76 5.39 24.76
C LEU A 140 -0.29 4.83 26.11
N GLU A 141 0.73 3.95 26.11
CA GLU A 141 1.35 3.41 27.34
C GLU A 141 1.83 4.55 28.25
N SER A 142 2.47 5.58 27.69
CA SER A 142 2.93 6.76 28.45
C SER A 142 1.78 7.58 29.05
N VAL A 143 0.65 7.70 28.34
CA VAL A 143 -0.54 8.39 28.85
C VAL A 143 -1.22 7.57 29.94
N LEU A 144 -1.34 6.26 29.75
CA LEU A 144 -1.89 5.34 30.75
C LEU A 144 -1.08 5.35 32.05
N GLU A 145 0.26 5.35 31.96
CA GLU A 145 1.11 5.44 33.15
C GLU A 145 0.88 6.73 33.95
N LYS A 146 0.64 7.86 33.26
CA LYS A 146 0.29 9.13 33.92
C LYS A 146 -1.08 9.06 34.60
N LYS A 147 -2.06 8.43 33.95
CA LYS A 147 -3.41 8.25 34.49
C LYS A 147 -3.44 7.29 35.68
N GLU A 148 -2.63 6.24 35.67
CA GLU A 148 -2.46 5.34 36.82
C GLU A 148 -1.88 6.09 38.03
N LYS A 149 -0.86 6.94 37.82
CA LYS A 149 -0.32 7.82 38.88
C LYS A 149 -1.37 8.80 39.40
N GLU A 150 -2.21 9.35 38.53
CA GLU A 150 -3.32 10.25 38.90
C GLU A 150 -4.34 9.51 39.78
N LEU A 151 -4.74 8.29 39.41
CA LEU A 151 -5.64 7.45 40.20
C LEU A 151 -5.07 7.12 41.58
N ASP A 152 -3.78 6.77 41.67
CA ASP A 152 -3.15 6.46 42.95
C ASP A 152 -3.09 7.67 43.88
N LEU A 153 -2.83 8.86 43.33
CA LEU A 153 -2.85 10.11 44.09
C LEU A 153 -4.26 10.48 44.58
N ILE A 154 -5.30 10.22 43.78
CA ILE A 154 -6.69 10.38 44.21
C ILE A 154 -7.04 9.37 45.32
N LYS A 155 -6.60 8.12 45.20
CA LYS A 155 -6.80 7.08 46.24
C LYS A 155 -6.13 7.45 47.56
N GLU A 156 -4.94 8.07 47.52
CA GLU A 156 -4.27 8.57 48.72
C GLU A 156 -5.07 9.70 49.36
N LYS A 157 -5.50 10.70 48.57
CA LYS A 157 -6.35 11.80 49.07
C LYS A 157 -7.68 11.34 49.66
N LEU A 158 -8.28 10.28 49.09
CA LEU A 158 -9.52 9.68 49.62
C LEU A 158 -9.33 9.10 51.03
N LYS A 159 -8.14 8.62 51.39
CA LYS A 159 -7.84 8.13 52.75
C LYS A 159 -7.74 9.26 53.78
N GLU A 160 -7.43 10.47 53.33
CA GLU A 160 -7.25 11.66 54.16
C GLU A 160 -8.48 12.59 54.15
N ALA A 161 -9.54 12.25 53.41
CA ALA A 161 -10.70 13.13 53.28
C ALA A 161 -11.54 13.17 54.59
N TYR A 162 -11.70 14.38 55.15
CA TYR A 162 -12.38 14.58 56.43
C TYR A 162 -13.84 15.08 56.30
N SER A 163 -14.28 15.51 55.10
CA SER A 163 -15.66 15.97 54.86
C SER A 163 -16.37 15.13 53.80
N GLU A 164 -17.68 14.93 53.98
CA GLU A 164 -18.53 14.15 53.06
C GLU A 164 -18.57 14.79 51.65
N SER A 165 -18.50 16.11 51.57
CA SER A 165 -18.47 16.86 50.31
C SER A 165 -17.15 16.66 49.56
N ASP A 166 -16.02 16.65 50.26
CA ASP A 166 -14.71 16.44 49.64
C ASP A 166 -14.54 15.00 49.15
N MET A 167 -15.09 14.04 49.91
CA MET A 167 -15.10 12.63 49.51
C MET A 167 -15.93 12.42 48.24
N GLN A 168 -17.10 13.05 48.13
CA GLN A 168 -17.92 12.98 46.90
C GLN A 168 -17.24 13.59 45.67
N LYS A 169 -16.54 14.72 45.83
CA LYS A 169 -15.78 15.35 44.74
C LYS A 169 -14.64 14.46 44.26
N LEU A 170 -13.83 13.96 45.19
CA LEU A 170 -12.72 13.05 44.87
C LEU A 170 -13.19 11.75 44.22
N MET A 171 -14.33 11.21 44.65
CA MET A 171 -14.91 10.01 44.05
C MET A 171 -15.40 10.26 42.62
N SER A 172 -15.93 11.46 42.34
CA SER A 172 -16.33 11.86 41.00
C SER A 172 -15.12 12.03 40.07
N GLU A 173 -14.04 12.65 40.55
CA GLU A 173 -12.76 12.74 39.84
C GLU A 173 -12.17 11.35 39.57
N TYR A 174 -12.17 10.47 40.57
CA TYR A 174 -11.71 9.09 40.42
C TYR A 174 -12.45 8.37 39.28
N ASN A 175 -13.78 8.40 39.30
CA ASN A 175 -14.60 7.73 38.29
C ASN A 175 -14.36 8.27 36.87
N LEU A 176 -14.13 9.59 36.73
CA LEU A 176 -13.81 10.19 35.44
C LEU A 176 -12.47 9.70 34.90
N VAL A 177 -11.42 9.72 35.74
CA VAL A 177 -10.08 9.26 35.35
C VAL A 177 -10.07 7.75 35.06
N GLU A 178 -10.83 6.96 35.82
CA GLU A 178 -10.97 5.52 35.60
C GLU A 178 -11.66 5.22 34.26
N LEU A 179 -12.75 5.93 33.94
CA LEU A 179 -13.43 5.81 32.66
C LEU A 179 -12.54 6.19 31.47
N GLU A 180 -11.77 7.27 31.59
CA GLU A 180 -10.79 7.68 30.57
C GLU A 180 -9.70 6.63 30.39
N SER A 181 -9.17 6.09 31.49
CA SER A 181 -8.13 5.06 31.47
C SER A 181 -8.63 3.78 30.79
N GLN A 182 -9.88 3.39 31.05
CA GLN A 182 -10.48 2.23 30.40
C GLN A 182 -10.61 2.42 28.89
N LYS A 183 -11.06 3.60 28.44
CA LYS A 183 -11.16 3.90 27.00
C LYS A 183 -9.80 3.84 26.30
N LEU A 184 -8.76 4.37 26.96
CA LEU A 184 -7.40 4.33 26.44
C LEU A 184 -6.86 2.90 26.35
N LYS A 185 -7.15 2.04 27.35
CA LYS A 185 -6.82 0.59 27.29
C LYS A 185 -7.53 -0.11 26.15
N ASP A 186 -8.83 0.13 25.96
CA ASP A 186 -9.59 -0.46 24.86
C ASP A 186 -9.04 -0.03 23.48
N GLU A 187 -8.53 1.20 23.36
CA GLU A 187 -7.88 1.71 22.15
C GLU A 187 -6.50 1.06 21.93
N GLU A 188 -5.70 0.94 22.99
CA GLU A 188 -4.40 0.26 22.96
C GLU A 188 -4.54 -1.20 22.52
N ASP A 189 -5.50 -1.94 23.07
CA ASP A 189 -5.77 -3.34 22.73
C ASP A 189 -6.14 -3.51 21.25
N LYS A 190 -6.98 -2.60 20.71
CA LYS A 190 -7.30 -2.59 19.28
C LYS A 190 -6.07 -2.41 18.41
N ILE A 191 -5.20 -1.46 18.76
CA ILE A 191 -3.97 -1.21 17.98
C ILE A 191 -3.02 -2.41 18.10
N ARG A 192 -2.91 -3.06 19.26
CA ARG A 192 -2.13 -4.29 19.46
C ARG A 192 -2.65 -5.45 18.60
N ASP A 193 -3.96 -5.63 18.50
CA ASP A 193 -4.57 -6.64 17.63
C ASP A 193 -4.31 -6.36 16.14
N GLU A 194 -4.40 -5.10 15.73
CA GLU A 194 -4.05 -4.68 14.37
C GLU A 194 -2.56 -4.92 14.06
N LEU A 195 -1.66 -4.62 15.00
CA LEU A 195 -0.22 -4.90 14.90
C LEU A 195 0.04 -6.39 14.73
N LYS A 196 -0.62 -7.24 15.51
CA LYS A 196 -0.51 -8.69 15.42
C LYS A 196 -0.91 -9.19 14.03
N ASN A 197 -2.02 -8.66 13.50
CA ASN A 197 -2.49 -8.99 12.16
C ASN A 197 -1.52 -8.53 11.05
N LEU A 198 -0.92 -7.35 11.19
CA LEU A 198 0.10 -6.85 10.24
C LEU A 198 1.39 -7.68 10.27
N LYS A 199 1.85 -8.07 11.47
CA LYS A 199 3.03 -8.95 11.64
C LYS A 199 2.80 -10.32 10.99
N ILE A 200 1.63 -10.93 11.19
CA ILE A 200 1.24 -12.19 10.53
C ILE A 200 1.22 -12.05 9.01
N LYS A 201 0.75 -10.91 8.46
CA LYS A 201 0.76 -10.67 7.02
C LYS A 201 2.19 -10.67 6.45
N ILE A 202 3.15 -10.03 7.13
CA ILE A 202 4.56 -10.04 6.70
C ILE A 202 5.14 -11.46 6.70
N GLU A 203 4.88 -12.25 7.74
CA GLU A 203 5.41 -13.61 7.86
C GLU A 203 4.87 -14.54 6.77
N LYS A 204 3.61 -14.36 6.36
CA LYS A 204 2.99 -15.10 5.25
C LYS A 204 3.47 -14.66 3.86
N THR A 205 4.27 -13.61 3.78
CA THR A 205 4.85 -13.10 2.52
C THR A 205 6.33 -13.52 2.34
N LYS A 206 6.82 -14.45 3.19
CA LYS A 206 8.09 -15.18 3.00
C LYS A 206 7.85 -16.47 2.21
#